data_AF-A0A1W6CKH5-F1
#
_entry.id   AF-A0A1W6CKH5-F1
#
_cell.length_a   1.000
_cell.length_b   1.000
_cell.length_c   1.000
_cell.angle_alpha   90.00
_cell.angle_beta   90.00
_cell.angle_gamma   90.00
#
_symmetry.space_group_name_H-M   'P 1'
#
loop_
_entity.id
_entity.type
_entity.pdbx_description
1 polymer ?
#
loop_
_entity_poly.entity_id
_entity_poly.type
_entity_poly.pdbx_seq_one_letter_code
_entity_poly.pdbx_strand_id
1 'polypeptide(L)'
;MTQLSVSKCDNELYVIAIPVSPNGGTAAVEVLHISSGYNDPVNYSINLGSVLVPGGTYSITMMGINWGGPAAFAVNLNGTPYTFSDGSGKLGLVWNQSVNVTVNR
;
A
#
# COMPACT_ATOMS: atom_id res chain seq x y z
N MET A 1 -12.70 -6.29 10.98
CA MET A 1 -11.78 -5.15 10.97
C MET A 1 -10.97 -5.24 9.69
N THR A 2 -10.90 -4.18 8.88
CA THR A 2 -10.16 -4.21 7.61
C THR A 2 -8.69 -3.88 7.88
N GLN A 3 -7.82 -4.89 7.84
CA GLN A 3 -6.40 -4.74 8.19
C GLN A 3 -5.52 -4.58 6.96
N LEU A 4 -4.49 -3.74 7.07
CA LEU A 4 -3.37 -3.68 6.14
C LEU A 4 -2.06 -3.90 6.91
N SER A 5 -1.18 -4.76 6.41
CA SER A 5 0.17 -4.93 6.95
C SER A 5 1.24 -4.98 5.86
N VAL A 6 2.46 -4.62 6.23
CA VAL A 6 3.64 -4.64 5.37
C VAL A 6 4.73 -5.41 6.08
N SER A 7 5.23 -6.46 5.44
CA SER A 7 6.31 -7.32 5.97
C SER A 7 7.61 -7.22 5.16
N LYS A 8 7.58 -6.53 4.01
CA LYS A 8 8.77 -6.25 3.21
C LYS A 8 8.62 -4.94 2.45
N CYS A 9 9.64 -4.09 2.52
CA CYS A 9 9.84 -2.95 1.65
C CYS A 9 11.34 -2.81 1.40
N ASP A 10 11.77 -2.98 0.16
CA ASP A 10 13.13 -2.70 -0.29
C ASP A 10 13.00 -1.64 -1.38
N ASN A 11 13.49 -0.44 -1.07
CA ASN A 11 13.20 0.88 -1.63
C ASN A 11 12.06 1.67 -0.97
N GLU A 12 11.00 2.03 -1.68
CA GLU A 12 9.97 2.94 -1.20
C GLU A 12 8.57 2.43 -1.56
N LEU A 13 7.65 2.45 -0.59
CA LEU A 13 6.28 1.97 -0.73
C LEU A 13 5.30 3.04 -0.24
N TYR A 14 4.37 3.43 -1.12
CA TYR A 14 3.19 4.20 -0.76
C TYR A 14 1.95 3.32 -0.79
N VAL A 15 1.02 3.57 0.14
CA VAL A 15 -0.36 3.11 0.01
C VAL A 15 -1.29 4.31 0.16
N ILE A 16 -2.08 4.55 -0.89
CA ILE A 16 -3.05 5.63 -0.96
C ILE A 16 -4.46 5.04 -1.02
N ALA A 17 -5.37 5.55 -0.20
CA ALA A 17 -6.79 5.20 -0.24
C ALA A 17 -7.59 6.33 -0.90
N ILE A 18 -8.42 5.98 -1.88
CA ILE A 18 -9.26 6.92 -2.62
C ILE A 18 -10.72 6.49 -2.45
N PRO A 19 -11.61 7.32 -1.88
CA PRO A 19 -13.02 6.97 -1.74
C PRO A 19 -13.67 6.70 -3.11
N VAL A 20 -14.35 5.56 -3.24
CA VAL A 20 -15.16 5.23 -4.42
C VAL A 20 -16.56 5.78 -4.16
N SER A 21 -16.81 7.01 -4.63
CA SER A 21 -18.11 7.66 -4.55
C SER A 21 -18.66 7.89 -5.96
N PRO A 22 -19.94 7.54 -6.24
CA PRO A 22 -20.58 7.87 -7.51
C PRO A 22 -20.72 9.38 -7.74
N ASN A 23 -20.57 10.20 -6.69
CA ASN A 23 -20.60 11.67 -6.76
C ASN A 23 -19.21 12.31 -6.58
N GLY A 24 -18.13 11.53 -6.70
CA GLY A 24 -16.75 11.95 -6.41
C GLY A 24 -16.40 11.84 -4.92
N GLY A 25 -15.20 11.32 -4.63
CA GLY A 25 -14.62 11.26 -3.28
C GLY A 25 -13.85 12.56 -2.98
N THR A 26 -13.98 13.09 -1.77
CA THR A 26 -13.56 14.46 -1.41
C THR A 26 -12.07 14.65 -1.12
N ALA A 27 -11.28 13.59 -0.89
CA ALA A 27 -9.81 13.63 -0.85
C ALA A 27 -9.22 12.20 -0.85
N ALA A 28 -8.02 12.05 -1.40
CA ALA A 28 -7.20 10.85 -1.21
C ALA A 28 -6.50 10.91 0.15
N VAL A 29 -6.30 9.76 0.79
CA VAL A 29 -5.60 9.63 2.07
C VAL A 29 -4.34 8.80 1.87
N GLU A 30 -3.19 9.33 2.24
CA GLU A 30 -1.99 8.50 2.42
C GLU A 30 -2.20 7.63 3.67
N VAL A 31 -2.29 6.32 3.46
CA VAL A 31 -2.45 5.34 4.54
C VAL A 31 -1.09 5.06 5.18
N LEU A 32 -0.07 4.89 4.33
CA LEU A 32 1.32 4.75 4.76
C LEU A 32 2.28 5.18 3.65
N HIS A 33 3.49 5.50 4.09
CA HIS A 33 4.68 5.66 3.28
C HIS A 33 5.86 5.07 4.05
N ILE A 34 6.54 4.08 3.47
CA ILE A 34 7.72 3.42 4.04
C ILE A 34 8.89 3.56 3.07
N SER A 35 10.04 4.00 3.58
CA SER A 35 11.34 3.90 2.90
C SER A 35 12.23 2.96 3.70
N SER A 36 12.74 1.91 3.05
CA SER A 36 13.64 0.92 3.65
C SER A 36 14.52 0.32 2.55
N GLY A 37 15.60 -0.36 2.88
CA GLY A 37 16.56 -0.81 1.88
C GLY A 37 17.45 -1.94 2.38
N TYR A 38 18.15 -2.60 1.44
CA TYR A 38 19.18 -3.59 1.77
C TYR A 38 18.64 -4.77 2.62
N ASN A 39 17.40 -5.17 2.36
CA ASN A 39 16.66 -6.18 3.12
C ASN A 39 16.51 -5.88 4.63
N ASP A 40 16.55 -4.62 5.05
CA ASP A 40 16.24 -4.22 6.43
C ASP A 40 14.81 -4.67 6.81
N PRO A 41 14.58 -5.22 8.02
CA PRO A 41 13.28 -5.78 8.38
C PRO A 41 12.20 -4.71 8.49
N VAL A 42 11.04 -4.99 7.89
CA VAL A 42 9.85 -4.13 7.97
C VAL A 42 8.72 -4.91 8.65
N ASN A 43 8.08 -4.28 9.64
CA ASN A 43 6.89 -4.80 10.29
C ASN A 43 5.93 -3.66 10.62
N TYR A 44 4.96 -3.43 9.73
CA TYR A 44 3.94 -2.42 9.89
C TYR A 44 2.55 -3.06 9.81
N SER A 45 1.61 -2.63 10.66
CA SER A 45 0.21 -3.08 10.61
C SER A 45 -0.71 -1.96 11.06
N ILE A 46 -1.82 -1.80 10.35
CA ILE A 46 -2.84 -0.80 10.65
C ILE A 46 -4.25 -1.32 10.40
N ASN A 47 -5.20 -0.84 11.20
CA ASN A 47 -6.63 -0.97 10.94
C ASN A 47 -7.08 0.19 10.04
N LEU A 48 -7.54 -0.09 8.82
CA LEU A 48 -7.99 0.95 7.91
C LEU A 48 -9.20 1.72 8.45
N GLY A 49 -10.07 1.10 9.26
CA GLY A 49 -11.23 1.77 9.85
C GLY A 49 -10.89 2.85 10.88
N SER A 50 -9.64 2.88 11.39
CA SER A 50 -9.19 3.96 12.28
C SER A 50 -8.66 5.18 11.53
N VAL A 51 -8.31 5.03 10.25
CA VAL A 51 -7.71 6.11 9.42
C VAL A 51 -8.70 6.66 8.40
N LEU A 52 -9.54 5.78 7.83
CA LEU A 52 -10.48 6.14 6.77
C LEU A 52 -11.84 6.50 7.36
N VAL A 53 -12.16 7.80 7.34
CA VAL A 53 -13.39 8.36 7.91
C VAL A 53 -14.08 9.24 6.88
N PRO A 54 -15.38 9.02 6.59
CA PRO A 54 -16.24 7.95 7.11
C PRO A 54 -15.85 6.56 6.60
N GLY A 55 -16.40 5.48 7.19
CA GLY A 55 -16.30 4.16 6.57
C GLY A 55 -16.97 4.13 5.18
N GLY A 56 -16.60 3.19 4.33
CA GLY A 56 -17.09 3.13 2.95
C GLY A 56 -16.23 2.26 2.03
N THR A 57 -16.50 2.32 0.73
CA THR A 57 -15.68 1.65 -0.28
C THR A 57 -14.55 2.57 -0.72
N TYR A 58 -13.33 2.05 -0.68
CA TYR A 58 -12.11 2.74 -1.08
C TYR A 58 -11.35 1.93 -2.12
N SER A 59 -10.78 2.61 -3.11
CA SER A 59 -9.72 2.05 -3.94
C SER A 59 -8.40 2.22 -3.19
N ILE A 60 -7.79 1.11 -2.80
CA ILE A 60 -6.50 1.06 -2.14
C ILE A 60 -5.43 0.86 -3.22
N THR A 61 -4.65 1.90 -3.48
CA THR A 61 -3.58 1.92 -4.46
C THR A 61 -2.23 1.76 -3.76
N MET A 62 -1.55 0.65 -4.04
CA MET A 62 -0.20 0.33 -3.58
C MET A 62 0.79 0.70 -4.68
N MET A 63 1.89 1.38 -4.33
CA MET A 63 2.89 1.84 -5.29
C MET A 63 4.30 1.58 -4.74
N GLY A 64 5.04 0.73 -5.43
CA GLY A 64 6.45 0.44 -5.16
C GLY A 64 7.37 1.24 -6.08
N ILE A 65 8.20 2.09 -5.49
CA ILE A 65 9.20 2.90 -6.16
C ILE A 65 10.57 2.30 -5.89
N ASN A 66 11.36 2.10 -6.94
CA ASN A 66 12.76 1.68 -6.85
C ASN A 66 13.68 2.88 -7.13
N TRP A 67 14.56 3.19 -6.19
CA TRP A 67 15.59 4.24 -6.33
C TRP A 67 16.99 3.68 -6.60
N GLY A 68 17.15 2.35 -6.61
CA GLY A 68 18.36 1.66 -7.05
C GLY A 68 18.47 0.23 -6.54
N GLY A 69 19.16 -0.64 -7.29
CA GLY A 69 19.37 -2.03 -6.89
C GLY A 69 18.10 -2.90 -6.94
N PRO A 70 18.08 -4.04 -6.23
CA PRO A 70 16.88 -4.89 -6.12
C PRO A 70 15.72 -4.15 -5.44
N ALA A 71 14.50 -4.50 -5.81
CA ALA A 71 13.28 -4.01 -5.17
C ALA A 71 12.40 -5.19 -4.75
N ALA A 72 11.74 -5.06 -3.60
CA ALA A 72 10.82 -6.06 -3.10
C ALA A 72 9.78 -5.45 -2.16
N PHE A 73 8.51 -5.78 -2.37
CA PHE A 73 7.39 -5.29 -1.58
C PHE A 73 6.49 -6.45 -1.18
N ALA A 74 6.01 -6.44 0.07
CA ALA A 74 5.03 -7.42 0.55
C ALA A 74 4.00 -6.72 1.41
N VAL A 75 2.82 -6.52 0.83
CA VAL A 75 1.63 -5.96 1.49
C VAL A 75 0.62 -7.08 1.68
N ASN A 76 0.03 -7.18 2.86
CA ASN A 76 -1.15 -8.01 3.09
C ASN A 76 -2.33 -7.08 3.36
N LEU A 77 -3.41 -7.23 2.58
CA LEU A 77 -4.63 -6.48 2.77
C LEU A 77 -5.76 -7.46 3.03
N ASN A 78 -6.24 -7.45 4.27
CA ASN A 78 -7.31 -8.30 4.77
C ASN A 78 -7.08 -9.80 4.49
N GLY A 79 -5.86 -10.29 4.69
CA GLY A 79 -5.47 -11.67 4.45
C GLY A 79 -4.94 -11.94 3.04
N THR A 80 -5.24 -11.09 2.06
CA THR A 80 -4.77 -11.26 0.68
C THR A 80 -3.37 -10.69 0.50
N PRO A 81 -2.38 -11.50 0.08
CA PRO A 81 -1.02 -11.02 -0.17
C PRO A 81 -0.90 -10.35 -1.54
N TYR A 82 -0.15 -9.25 -1.56
CA TYR A 82 0.24 -8.48 -2.72
C TYR A 82 1.76 -8.30 -2.67
N THR A 83 2.48 -9.06 -3.49
CA THR A 83 3.93 -9.17 -3.44
C THR A 83 4.57 -8.79 -4.76
N PHE A 84 5.75 -8.21 -4.69
CA PHE A 84 6.60 -7.90 -5.84
C PHE A 84 8.06 -8.16 -5.50
N SER A 85 8.83 -8.61 -6.49
CA SER A 85 10.28 -8.72 -6.41
C SER A 85 10.90 -8.54 -7.79
N ASP A 86 11.91 -7.68 -7.88
CA ASP A 86 12.67 -7.45 -9.11
C ASP A 86 14.15 -7.24 -8.77
N GLY A 87 15.03 -8.03 -9.39
CA GLY A 87 16.48 -7.89 -9.27
C GLY A 87 17.12 -7.04 -10.37
N SER A 88 16.33 -6.57 -11.35
CA SER A 88 16.85 -5.95 -12.59
C SER A 88 17.33 -4.51 -12.46
N GLY A 89 17.10 -3.84 -11.31
CA GLY A 89 17.57 -2.48 -11.06
C GLY A 89 16.79 -1.39 -11.79
N LYS A 90 15.60 -1.68 -12.32
CA LYS A 90 14.73 -0.68 -12.95
C LYS A 90 14.38 0.43 -11.96
N LEU A 91 14.51 1.69 -12.38
CA LEU A 91 14.24 2.85 -11.54
C LEU A 91 12.82 3.38 -11.73
N GLY A 92 12.29 4.03 -10.69
CA GLY A 92 10.98 4.68 -10.69
C GLY A 92 9.86 3.77 -10.17
N LEU A 93 8.63 3.98 -10.63
CA LEU A 93 7.48 3.15 -10.27
C LEU A 93 7.60 1.77 -10.93
N VAL A 94 7.99 0.76 -10.16
CA VAL A 94 8.22 -0.61 -10.65
C VAL A 94 7.07 -1.57 -10.35
N TRP A 95 6.19 -1.19 -9.41
CA TRP A 95 5.03 -1.97 -9.03
C TRP A 95 3.87 -1.06 -8.67
N ASN A 96 2.67 -1.34 -9.20
CA ASN A 96 1.44 -0.72 -8.74
C ASN A 96 0.26 -1.68 -8.79
N GLN A 97 -0.64 -1.57 -7.83
CA GLN A 97 -1.90 -2.33 -7.79
C GLN A 97 -2.99 -1.49 -7.11
N SER A 98 -4.19 -1.49 -7.68
CA SER A 98 -5.36 -0.85 -7.09
C SER A 98 -6.46 -1.86 -6.86
N VAL A 99 -6.99 -1.91 -5.63
CA VAL A 99 -8.04 -2.86 -5.23
C VAL A 99 -9.12 -2.16 -4.44
N ASN A 100 -10.38 -2.44 -4.79
CA ASN A 100 -11.51 -1.90 -4.05
C ASN A 100 -11.73 -2.71 -2.77
N VAL A 101 -11.86 -2.01 -1.65
CA VAL A 101 -12.13 -2.60 -0.34
C VAL A 101 -13.21 -1.81 0.37
N THR A 102 -14.16 -2.52 0.97
CA THR A 102 -15.13 -1.94 1.90
C THR A 102 -14.55 -1.91 3.30
N VAL A 103 -14.50 -0.73 3.89
CA VAL A 103 -13.98 -0.46 5.23
C VAL A 103 -15.15 -0.17 6.15
N ASN A 104 -15.38 -1.07 7.10
CA ASN A 104 -16.40 -0.90 8.14
C ASN A 104 -15.77 -0.23 9.36
N ARG A 105 -16.50 0.69 9.97
CA ARG A 105 -16.14 1.33 11.25
C ARG A 105 -17.01 0.78 12.37
#